data_AF-A0A7C5C2U4-F1
#
_entry.id   AF-A0A7C5C2U4-F1
#
_cell.length_a   1.000
_cell.length_b   1.000
_cell.length_c   1.000
_cell.angle_alpha   90.00
_cell.angle_beta   90.00
_cell.angle_gamma   90.00
#
_symmetry.space_group_name_H-M   'P 1'
#
loop_
_entity.id
_entity.type
_entity.pdbx_description
1 polymer ?
#
loop_
_entity_poly.entity_id
_entity_poly.type
_entity_poly.pdbx_seq_one_letter_code
_entity_poly.pdbx_strand_id
1 'polypeptide(L)'
;MQFELTEALIDDILFSMENQDMEFYLDTKEGVVVSPNDDEFLGQEEEESDSRENWIDLPHWESSDGFRLMEKFAAGLRNPLVREELSSALDRGRGVFRAFKDVLSRYPEIEQLWFSFKEKEMRRAILTWYNGLREEWGLALVGEEPEETEDLVLEDFTFRTATAEDADKAGELHRICVAELESAPVPPDRITEKKSQWIFPGTVSVVAETGKRDFAGYGTGILKDGTLQVSALEVRPEYRGLGIGEKLLEILLKRVTEHDFTHVCMDLPLASEGFSRVLLRFGFYVYESRYALKRESKNLLE
;
A
#
# COMPACT_ATOMS: atom_id res chain seq x y z
N MET A 1 -3.15 -22.29 24.22
CA MET A 1 -4.44 -21.58 24.04
C MET A 1 -4.50 -21.09 22.61
N GLN A 2 -5.68 -21.13 21.99
CA GLN A 2 -5.90 -20.68 20.61
C GLN A 2 -6.99 -19.62 20.66
N PHE A 3 -6.81 -18.54 19.92
CA PHE A 3 -7.80 -17.47 19.78
C PHE A 3 -7.90 -17.04 18.32
N GLU A 4 -8.97 -16.34 17.99
CA GLU A 4 -9.19 -15.76 16.66
C GLU A 4 -8.83 -14.28 16.67
N LEU A 5 -8.06 -13.83 15.68
CA LEU A 5 -7.67 -12.45 15.54
C LEU A 5 -8.80 -11.68 14.82
N THR A 6 -9.73 -11.12 15.60
CA THR A 6 -10.83 -10.30 15.08
C THR A 6 -10.40 -8.84 14.89
N GLU A 7 -11.11 -8.08 14.06
CA GLU A 7 -10.83 -6.64 13.86
C GLU A 7 -10.86 -5.84 15.17
N ALA A 8 -11.83 -6.10 16.05
CA ALA A 8 -11.90 -5.45 17.36
C ALA A 8 -10.65 -5.73 18.22
N LEU A 9 -10.16 -6.98 18.18
CA LEU A 9 -8.93 -7.34 18.89
C LEU A 9 -7.69 -6.72 18.24
N ILE A 10 -7.66 -6.58 16.91
CA ILE A 10 -6.57 -5.88 16.22
C ILE A 10 -6.51 -4.42 16.66
N ASP A 11 -7.65 -3.73 16.71
CA ASP A 11 -7.73 -2.34 17.15
C ASP A 11 -7.28 -2.17 18.61
N ASP A 12 -7.68 -3.08 19.50
CA ASP A 12 -7.23 -3.08 20.90
C ASP A 12 -5.72 -3.30 21.03
N ILE A 13 -5.15 -4.23 20.24
CA ILE A 13 -3.70 -4.48 20.21
C ILE A 13 -2.97 -3.26 19.63
N LEU A 14 -3.48 -2.65 18.56
CA LEU A 14 -2.91 -1.43 17.95
C LEU A 14 -2.83 -0.30 18.98
N PHE A 15 -3.93 -0.03 19.67
CA PHE A 15 -3.99 1.00 20.71
C PHE A 15 -2.96 0.74 21.82
N SER A 16 -2.84 -0.53 22.22
CA SER A 16 -1.91 -0.96 23.26
C SER A 16 -0.45 -0.85 22.84
N MET A 17 -0.12 -1.16 21.58
CA MET A 17 1.22 -0.99 21.02
C MET A 17 1.66 0.49 20.96
N GLU A 18 0.71 1.41 20.73
CA GLU A 18 1.02 2.85 20.72
C GLU A 18 1.24 3.42 22.12
N ASN A 19 0.62 2.81 23.13
CA ASN A 19 0.71 3.24 24.52
C ASN A 19 1.92 2.61 25.21
N GLN A 20 3.09 3.22 25.01
CA GLN A 20 4.35 2.77 25.60
C GLN A 20 4.53 3.14 27.08
N ASP A 21 3.53 3.78 27.71
CA ASP A 21 3.58 4.16 29.11
C ASP A 21 3.08 3.05 30.05
N MET A 22 2.40 2.03 29.51
CA MET A 22 1.82 0.91 30.24
C MET A 22 2.22 -0.45 29.65
N GLU A 23 2.15 -1.50 30.46
CA GLU A 23 2.35 -2.87 30.01
C GLU A 23 1.00 -3.52 29.72
N PHE A 24 0.90 -4.16 28.55
CA PHE A 24 -0.31 -4.81 28.08
C PHE A 24 -0.06 -6.26 27.71
N TYR A 25 -1.05 -7.10 27.99
CA TYR A 25 -1.03 -8.53 27.70
C TYR A 25 -2.36 -8.92 27.03
N LEU A 26 -2.37 -9.99 26.25
CA LEU A 26 -3.61 -10.58 25.73
C LEU A 26 -4.06 -11.71 26.64
N ASP A 27 -5.26 -11.60 27.21
CA ASP A 27 -5.93 -12.74 27.83
C ASP A 27 -6.51 -13.63 26.71
N THR A 28 -5.90 -14.79 26.49
CA THR A 28 -6.28 -15.69 25.41
C THR A 28 -7.55 -16.49 25.68
N LYS A 29 -8.09 -16.46 26.91
CA LYS A 29 -9.36 -17.11 27.28
C LYS A 29 -10.54 -16.20 26.95
N GLU A 30 -10.44 -14.94 27.34
CA GLU A 30 -11.50 -13.94 27.13
C GLU A 30 -11.35 -13.20 25.79
N GLY A 31 -10.15 -13.23 25.18
CA GLY A 31 -9.87 -12.60 23.89
C GLY A 31 -9.76 -11.08 23.98
N VAL A 32 -9.30 -10.55 25.11
CA VAL A 32 -9.23 -9.11 25.40
C VAL A 32 -7.84 -8.69 25.84
N VAL A 33 -7.46 -7.45 25.52
CA VAL A 33 -6.21 -6.87 26.01
C VAL A 33 -6.39 -6.35 27.43
N VAL A 34 -5.47 -6.70 28.31
CA VAL A 34 -5.49 -6.37 29.74
C VAL A 34 -4.19 -5.68 30.17
N SER A 35 -4.28 -4.77 31.14
CA SER A 35 -3.14 -4.11 31.78
C SER A 35 -3.16 -4.39 33.28
N PRO A 36 -2.06 -4.90 33.89
CA PRO A 36 -1.98 -5.14 35.33
C PRO A 36 -2.03 -3.84 36.16
N ASN A 37 -1.78 -2.70 35.53
CA ASN A 37 -1.69 -1.39 36.17
C ASN A 37 -2.95 -0.53 35.99
N ASP A 38 -4.00 -1.08 35.37
CA ASP A 38 -5.27 -0.38 35.22
C ASP A 38 -6.07 -0.44 36.55
N ASP A 39 -6.49 0.72 37.06
CA ASP A 39 -7.17 0.86 38.36
C ASP A 39 -8.51 0.08 38.39
N GLU A 40 -9.13 -0.17 37.24
CA GLU A 40 -10.34 -1.00 37.11
C GLU A 40 -10.08 -2.49 37.41
N PHE A 41 -8.84 -2.96 37.23
CA PHE A 41 -8.42 -4.33 37.50
C PHE A 41 -8.05 -4.55 38.97
N LEU A 42 -7.51 -3.52 39.64
CA LEU A 42 -7.15 -3.53 41.07
C LEU A 42 -8.37 -3.64 42.01
N GLY A 43 -9.58 -3.41 41.52
CA GLY A 43 -10.82 -3.58 42.27
C GLY A 43 -11.34 -5.03 42.35
N GLN A 44 -10.74 -5.97 41.63
CA GLN A 44 -11.11 -7.40 41.60
C GLN A 44 -10.07 -8.28 42.32
N GLU A 45 -9.32 -7.72 43.27
CA GLU A 45 -8.41 -8.47 44.14
C GLU A 45 -9.21 -9.34 45.13
N GLU A 46 -9.54 -10.58 44.76
CA GLU A 46 -9.51 -11.73 45.70
C GLU A 46 -9.83 -13.11 45.07
N GLU A 47 -10.29 -13.21 43.83
CA GLU A 47 -10.54 -14.50 43.17
C GLU A 47 -9.67 -14.64 41.90
N GLU A 48 -8.99 -15.79 41.76
CA GLU A 48 -8.27 -16.25 40.55
C GLU A 48 -6.81 -15.79 40.35
N SER A 49 -5.92 -16.32 41.21
CA SER A 49 -4.49 -16.48 40.89
C SER A 49 -4.22 -17.34 39.63
N ASP A 50 -5.23 -18.04 39.09
CA ASP A 50 -5.20 -18.83 37.84
C ASP A 50 -5.38 -17.96 36.57
N SER A 51 -5.89 -16.73 36.68
CA SER A 51 -6.24 -15.89 35.52
C SER A 51 -5.02 -15.48 34.68
N ARG A 52 -3.86 -15.25 35.33
CA ARG A 52 -2.61 -14.84 34.67
C ARG A 52 -1.90 -15.96 33.90
N GLU A 53 -2.27 -17.22 34.07
CA GLU A 53 -1.66 -18.34 33.32
C GLU A 53 -2.00 -18.30 31.82
N ASN A 54 -3.06 -17.57 31.44
CA ASN A 54 -3.57 -17.49 30.07
C ASN A 54 -3.14 -16.22 29.32
N TRP A 55 -2.30 -15.40 29.94
CA TRP A 55 -1.84 -14.13 29.38
C TRP A 55 -0.60 -14.33 28.54
N ILE A 56 -0.59 -13.70 27.35
CA ILE A 56 0.57 -13.69 26.48
C ILE A 56 0.99 -12.26 26.16
N ASP A 57 2.27 -12.09 25.86
CA ASP A 57 2.81 -10.81 25.42
C ASP A 57 2.22 -10.38 24.07
N LEU A 58 1.92 -9.09 23.96
CA LEU A 58 1.57 -8.45 22.69
C LEU A 58 2.79 -8.36 21.76
N PRO A 59 2.60 -8.08 20.46
CA PRO A 59 3.72 -7.82 19.55
C PRO A 59 4.64 -6.73 20.12
N HIS A 60 5.94 -7.02 20.21
CA HIS A 60 6.91 -6.05 20.68
C HIS A 60 6.94 -4.83 19.76
N TRP A 61 6.77 -3.64 20.35
CA TRP A 61 6.79 -2.36 19.63
C TRP A 61 7.53 -1.30 20.44
N GLU A 62 8.76 -0.97 20.04
CA GLU A 62 9.58 0.01 20.74
C GLU A 62 9.54 1.39 20.07
N SER A 63 9.98 2.43 20.79
CA SER A 63 10.15 3.76 20.19
C SER A 63 11.14 3.71 19.00
N SER A 64 12.07 2.74 18.98
CA SER A 64 13.00 2.53 17.87
C SER A 64 12.27 2.08 16.59
N ASP A 65 11.24 1.25 16.69
CA ASP A 65 10.41 0.81 15.57
C ASP A 65 9.52 1.95 15.07
N GLY A 66 8.94 2.73 15.98
CA GLY A 66 8.22 3.97 15.64
C GLY A 66 9.11 4.97 14.90
N PHE A 67 10.38 5.11 15.28
CA PHE A 67 11.34 5.96 14.57
C PHE A 67 11.66 5.43 13.17
N ARG A 68 11.94 4.12 13.03
CA ARG A 68 12.18 3.49 11.72
C ARG A 68 10.98 3.65 10.79
N LEU A 69 9.77 3.58 11.34
CA LEU A 69 8.54 3.78 10.59
C LEU A 69 8.46 5.22 10.02
N MET A 70 8.82 6.22 10.82
CA MET A 70 8.93 7.61 10.36
C MET A 70 9.98 7.78 9.27
N GLU A 71 11.16 7.17 9.41
CA GLU A 71 12.22 7.20 8.39
C GLU A 71 11.75 6.57 7.07
N LYS A 72 11.11 5.39 7.15
CA LYS A 72 10.57 4.67 5.99
C LYS A 72 9.51 5.50 5.27
N PHE A 73 8.61 6.15 6.02
CA PHE A 73 7.60 7.04 5.45
C PHE A 73 8.24 8.24 4.74
N ALA A 74 9.16 8.95 5.42
CA ALA A 74 9.84 10.11 4.84
C ALA A 74 10.57 9.73 3.54
N ALA A 75 11.32 8.62 3.53
CA ALA A 75 12.03 8.15 2.34
C ALA A 75 11.09 7.78 1.17
N GLY A 76 9.88 7.29 1.47
CA GLY A 76 8.88 6.89 0.47
C GLY A 76 8.12 8.05 -0.18
N LEU A 77 8.12 9.25 0.42
CA LEU A 77 7.37 10.39 -0.08
C LEU A 77 7.93 10.91 -1.40
N ARG A 78 7.08 11.09 -2.41
CA ARG A 78 7.49 11.59 -3.74
C ARG A 78 7.71 13.10 -3.78
N ASN A 79 7.10 13.86 -2.87
CA ASN A 79 7.29 15.31 -2.79
C ASN A 79 8.67 15.62 -2.18
N PRO A 80 9.62 16.18 -2.95
CA PRO A 80 10.99 16.38 -2.47
C PRO A 80 11.08 17.40 -1.33
N LEU A 81 10.20 18.41 -1.31
CA LEU A 81 10.19 19.44 -0.26
C LEU A 81 9.75 18.86 1.08
N VAL A 82 8.61 18.16 1.10
CA VAL A 82 8.08 17.56 2.34
C VAL A 82 8.98 16.43 2.83
N ARG A 83 9.55 15.65 1.90
CA ARG A 83 10.57 14.64 2.22
C ARG A 83 11.74 15.26 2.97
N GLU A 84 12.32 16.35 2.45
CA GLU A 84 13.47 17.01 3.08
C GLU A 84 13.11 17.58 4.46
N GLU A 85 11.93 18.19 4.62
CA GLU A 85 11.49 18.71 5.91
C GLU A 85 11.28 17.60 6.96
N LEU A 86 10.67 16.47 6.57
CA LEU A 86 10.46 15.34 7.47
C LEU A 86 11.79 14.65 7.81
N SER A 87 12.68 14.43 6.84
CA SER A 87 14.02 13.91 7.09
C SER A 87 14.80 14.81 8.04
N SER A 88 14.77 16.13 7.82
CA SER A 88 15.45 17.10 8.70
C SER A 88 14.89 17.09 10.12
N ALA A 89 13.59 16.86 10.27
CA ALA A 89 12.97 16.72 11.59
C ALA A 89 13.47 15.48 12.34
N LEU A 90 13.74 14.38 11.63
CA LEU A 90 14.27 13.13 12.18
C LEU A 90 15.77 13.23 12.52
N ASP A 91 16.53 14.07 11.82
CA ASP A 91 17.98 14.28 12.07
C ASP A 91 18.30 15.11 13.33
N ARG A 92 17.29 15.76 13.94
CA ARG A 92 17.49 16.64 15.12
C ARG A 92 17.90 15.90 16.41
N GLY A 93 17.80 14.57 16.43
CA GLY A 93 18.17 13.73 17.57
C GLY A 93 17.18 13.78 18.74
N ARG A 94 17.05 14.90 19.46
CA ARG A 94 16.08 15.04 20.58
C ARG A 94 14.78 15.69 20.11
N GLY A 95 13.65 15.08 20.50
CA GLY A 95 12.31 15.59 20.17
C GLY A 95 11.86 15.32 18.74
N VAL A 96 12.48 14.33 18.07
CA VAL A 96 12.22 13.97 16.66
C VAL A 96 10.75 13.64 16.40
N PHE A 97 10.09 12.89 17.29
CA PHE A 97 8.67 12.55 17.17
C PHE A 97 7.77 13.78 17.14
N ARG A 98 8.05 14.77 18.00
CA ARG A 98 7.29 16.02 18.05
C ARG A 98 7.57 16.87 16.82
N ALA A 99 8.85 17.01 16.44
CA ALA A 99 9.24 17.77 15.25
C ALA A 99 8.61 17.19 13.97
N PHE A 100 8.55 15.85 13.86
CA PHE A 100 7.90 15.15 12.75
C PHE A 100 6.39 15.46 12.70
N LYS A 101 5.68 15.37 13.83
CA LYS A 101 4.26 15.76 13.92
C LYS A 101 4.02 17.24 13.60
N ASP A 102 4.89 18.13 14.06
CA ASP A 102 4.82 19.56 13.75
C ASP A 102 4.97 19.81 12.23
N VAL A 103 5.75 19.00 11.52
CA VAL A 103 5.83 19.06 10.05
C VAL A 103 4.54 18.55 9.42
N LEU A 104 4.03 17.39 9.85
CA LEU A 104 2.78 16.83 9.33
C LEU A 104 1.59 17.78 9.47
N SER A 105 1.46 18.47 10.60
CA SER A 105 0.36 19.43 10.84
C SER A 105 0.30 20.59 9.83
N ARG A 106 1.39 20.85 9.10
CA ARG A 106 1.45 21.87 8.04
C ARG A 106 0.94 21.35 6.69
N TYR A 107 0.77 20.04 6.55
CA TYR A 107 0.38 19.34 5.32
C TYR A 107 -0.71 18.28 5.63
N PRO A 108 -1.99 18.67 5.79
CA PRO A 108 -3.07 17.76 6.17
C PRO A 108 -3.19 16.52 5.27
N GLU A 109 -2.94 16.66 3.97
CA GLU A 109 -2.95 15.56 3.01
C GLU A 109 -1.82 14.54 3.26
N ILE A 110 -0.65 15.01 3.70
CA ILE A 110 0.49 14.13 4.03
C ILE A 110 0.30 13.50 5.40
N GLU A 111 -0.36 14.20 6.32
CA GLU A 111 -0.72 13.67 7.63
C GLU A 111 -1.70 12.48 7.51
N GLN A 112 -2.70 12.57 6.64
CA GLN A 112 -3.58 11.43 6.35
C GLN A 112 -2.81 10.24 5.75
N LEU A 113 -1.87 10.49 4.84
CA LEU A 113 -0.99 9.46 4.30
C LEU A 113 -0.12 8.81 5.39
N TRP A 114 0.37 9.61 6.34
CA TRP A 114 1.13 9.10 7.48
C TRP A 114 0.28 8.18 8.35
N PHE A 115 -0.94 8.58 8.72
CA PHE A 115 -1.81 7.73 9.55
C PHE A 115 -2.13 6.41 8.88
N SER A 116 -2.50 6.44 7.60
CA SER A 116 -2.80 5.23 6.81
C SER A 116 -1.57 4.33 6.71
N PHE A 117 -0.39 4.91 6.45
CA PHE A 117 0.87 4.17 6.37
C PHE A 117 1.26 3.55 7.71
N LYS A 118 1.11 4.31 8.81
CA LYS A 118 1.43 3.87 10.16
C LYS A 118 0.55 2.69 10.57
N GLU A 119 -0.75 2.83 10.39
CA GLU A 119 -1.73 1.78 10.70
C GLU A 119 -1.44 0.50 9.92
N LYS A 120 -1.22 0.60 8.60
CA LYS A 120 -0.86 -0.52 7.73
C LYS A 120 0.36 -1.30 8.24
N GLU A 121 1.42 -0.59 8.59
CA GLU A 121 2.67 -1.22 9.05
C GLU A 121 2.54 -1.83 10.45
N MET A 122 1.75 -1.21 11.34
CA MET A 122 1.45 -1.79 12.65
C MET A 122 0.56 -3.02 12.55
N ARG A 123 -0.51 -2.99 11.73
CA ARG A 123 -1.36 -4.16 11.43
C ARG A 123 -0.52 -5.31 10.86
N ARG A 124 0.46 -5.03 10.00
CA ARG A 124 1.41 -6.03 9.50
C ARG A 124 2.26 -6.66 10.62
N ALA A 125 2.68 -5.87 11.61
CA ALA A 125 3.42 -6.39 12.76
C ALA A 125 2.56 -7.32 13.61
N ILE A 126 1.29 -6.96 13.85
CA ILE A 126 0.30 -7.81 14.55
C ILE A 126 0.09 -9.13 13.79
N LEU A 127 -0.13 -9.07 12.48
CA LEU A 127 -0.29 -10.28 11.66
C LEU A 127 0.96 -11.17 11.68
N THR A 128 2.16 -10.58 11.67
CA THR A 128 3.42 -11.32 11.74
C THR A 128 3.54 -12.06 13.09
N TRP A 129 3.23 -11.37 14.19
CA TRP A 129 3.19 -11.96 15.53
C TRP A 129 2.17 -13.09 15.63
N TYR A 130 0.93 -12.86 15.17
CA TYR A 130 -0.13 -13.86 15.21
C TYR A 130 0.20 -15.08 14.36
N ASN A 131 0.82 -14.90 13.20
CA ASN A 131 1.31 -16.01 12.38
C ASN A 131 2.41 -16.81 13.07
N GLY A 132 3.28 -16.17 13.86
CA GLY A 132 4.23 -16.88 14.73
C GLY A 132 3.53 -17.79 15.75
N LEU A 133 2.50 -17.27 16.44
CA LEU A 133 1.69 -18.07 17.36
C LEU A 133 0.99 -19.24 16.65
N ARG A 134 0.45 -19.01 15.46
CA ARG A 134 -0.20 -20.06 14.66
C ARG A 134 0.76 -21.16 14.23
N GLU A 135 2.00 -20.81 13.90
CA GLU A 135 3.05 -21.78 13.60
C GLU A 135 3.34 -22.67 14.81
N GLU A 136 3.46 -22.08 16.00
CA GLU A 136 3.61 -22.83 17.26
C GLU A 136 2.40 -23.76 17.54
N TRP A 137 1.20 -23.34 17.14
CA TRP A 137 -0.02 -24.16 17.25
C TRP A 137 -0.16 -25.21 16.13
N GLY A 138 0.74 -25.24 15.14
CA GLY A 138 0.66 -26.13 14.00
C GLY A 138 -0.50 -25.81 13.04
N LEU A 139 -0.96 -24.56 13.03
CA LEU A 139 -2.02 -24.08 12.14
C LEU A 139 -1.43 -23.48 10.86
N ALA A 140 -2.23 -23.46 9.79
CA ALA A 140 -1.87 -22.75 8.57
C ALA A 140 -1.78 -21.24 8.84
N LEU A 141 -0.78 -20.58 8.25
CA LEU A 141 -0.63 -19.12 8.32
C LEU A 141 -1.85 -18.43 7.70
N VAL A 142 -2.27 -17.33 8.32
CA VAL A 142 -3.25 -16.43 7.69
C VAL A 142 -2.49 -15.59 6.67
N GLY A 143 -3.03 -15.49 5.44
CA GLY A 143 -2.48 -14.58 4.43
C GLY A 143 -2.57 -13.12 4.89
N GLU A 144 -1.88 -12.20 4.21
CA GLU A 144 -2.19 -10.77 4.36
C GLU A 144 -3.67 -10.61 3.92
N GLU A 145 -4.60 -10.44 4.86
CA GLU A 145 -5.99 -10.14 4.51
C GLU A 145 -6.02 -8.79 3.75
N PRO A 146 -6.78 -8.68 2.65
CA PRO A 146 -6.94 -7.41 1.95
C PRO A 146 -7.55 -6.37 2.90
N GLU A 147 -6.93 -5.19 2.93
CA GLU A 147 -7.00 -4.20 4.02
C GLU A 147 -8.34 -3.42 4.06
N GLU A 148 -9.05 -3.44 5.21
CA GLU A 148 -10.28 -2.63 5.42
C GLU A 148 -10.00 -1.10 5.38
N THR A 149 -8.80 -0.65 5.73
CA THR A 149 -8.40 0.77 5.67
C THR A 149 -8.22 1.28 4.23
N GLU A 150 -7.80 0.42 3.29
CA GLU A 150 -7.77 0.75 1.86
C GLU A 150 -9.20 0.92 1.32
N ASP A 151 -10.15 0.12 1.81
CA ASP A 151 -11.56 0.22 1.40
C ASP A 151 -12.21 1.54 1.83
N LEU A 152 -11.91 2.07 3.03
CA LEU A 152 -12.43 3.37 3.50
C LEU A 152 -12.03 4.55 2.60
N VAL A 153 -10.78 4.59 2.12
CA VAL A 153 -10.31 5.64 1.21
C VAL A 153 -10.93 5.47 -0.18
N LEU A 154 -11.17 4.22 -0.61
CA LEU A 154 -11.79 3.93 -1.88
C LEU A 154 -13.28 4.31 -1.93
N GLU A 155 -13.95 4.51 -0.78
CA GLU A 155 -15.33 5.02 -0.73
C GLU A 155 -15.48 6.41 -1.37
N ASP A 156 -14.44 7.23 -1.32
CA ASP A 156 -14.39 8.54 -1.97
C ASP A 156 -14.20 8.44 -3.50
N PHE A 157 -14.02 7.23 -4.04
CA PHE A 157 -13.82 6.98 -5.46
C PHE A 157 -14.93 6.14 -6.06
N THR A 158 -15.39 6.55 -7.24
CA THR A 158 -16.30 5.76 -8.06
C THR A 158 -15.54 5.12 -9.20
N PHE A 159 -15.74 3.82 -9.38
CA PHE A 159 -15.15 3.04 -10.48
C PHE A 159 -16.23 2.66 -11.48
N ARG A 160 -16.03 3.02 -12.76
CA ARG A 160 -17.01 2.77 -13.81
C ARG A 160 -16.36 2.33 -15.11
N THR A 161 -17.18 1.81 -16.02
CA THR A 161 -16.76 1.56 -17.41
C THR A 161 -16.35 2.88 -18.05
N ALA A 162 -15.21 2.86 -18.75
CA ALA A 162 -14.79 3.97 -19.58
C ALA A 162 -15.78 4.18 -20.74
N THR A 163 -15.98 5.43 -21.12
CA THR A 163 -16.70 5.80 -22.35
C THR A 163 -15.74 6.54 -23.30
N ALA A 164 -16.18 6.76 -24.54
CA ALA A 164 -15.40 7.55 -25.50
C ALA A 164 -15.20 9.01 -25.04
N GLU A 165 -16.06 9.53 -24.16
CA GLU A 165 -15.94 10.90 -23.61
C GLU A 165 -14.75 11.04 -22.64
N ASP A 166 -14.25 9.94 -22.10
CA ASP A 166 -13.11 9.93 -21.19
C ASP A 166 -11.75 10.03 -21.91
N ALA A 167 -11.73 9.91 -23.24
CA ALA A 167 -10.51 9.80 -24.03
C ALA A 167 -9.58 11.01 -23.90
N ASP A 168 -10.13 12.22 -23.82
CA ASP A 168 -9.33 13.45 -23.66
C ASP A 168 -8.62 13.47 -22.29
N LYS A 169 -9.35 13.10 -21.22
CA LYS A 169 -8.81 13.06 -19.85
C LYS A 169 -7.79 11.93 -19.69
N ALA A 170 -8.08 10.75 -20.25
CA ALA A 170 -7.17 9.62 -20.26
C ALA A 170 -5.88 9.97 -21.03
N GLY A 171 -6.00 10.66 -22.18
CA GLY A 171 -4.85 11.09 -22.97
C GLY A 171 -4.02 12.20 -22.33
N GLU A 172 -4.64 13.09 -21.53
CA GLU A 172 -3.91 14.01 -20.67
C GLU A 172 -3.09 13.26 -19.60
N LEU A 173 -3.72 12.34 -18.86
CA LEU A 173 -3.04 11.56 -17.83
C LEU A 173 -1.93 10.68 -18.42
N HIS A 174 -2.16 10.08 -19.59
CA HIS A 174 -1.14 9.30 -20.29
C HIS A 174 0.09 10.13 -20.63
N ARG A 175 -0.11 11.36 -21.12
CA ARG A 175 1.01 12.27 -21.39
C ARG A 175 1.79 12.63 -20.13
N ILE A 176 1.11 12.86 -19.01
CA ILE A 176 1.76 13.10 -17.71
C ILE A 176 2.62 11.89 -17.32
N CYS A 177 2.06 10.67 -17.35
CA CYS A 177 2.77 9.46 -16.96
C CYS A 177 3.95 9.15 -17.90
N VAL A 178 3.79 9.39 -19.21
CA VAL A 178 4.88 9.19 -20.16
C VAL A 178 5.98 10.23 -20.00
N ALA A 179 5.66 11.49 -19.72
CA ALA A 179 6.66 12.52 -19.42
C ALA A 179 7.48 12.19 -18.17
N GLU A 180 6.87 11.58 -17.14
CA GLU A 180 7.60 11.05 -15.98
C GLU A 180 8.60 9.95 -16.40
N LEU A 181 8.21 9.07 -17.33
CA LEU A 181 9.09 8.02 -17.85
C LEU A 181 10.25 8.56 -18.71
N GLU A 182 10.06 9.70 -19.41
CA GLU A 182 11.13 10.38 -20.16
C GLU A 182 12.26 10.89 -19.25
N SER A 183 11.96 11.16 -17.98
CA SER A 183 12.96 11.52 -16.97
C SER A 183 13.75 10.32 -16.43
N ALA A 184 13.25 9.09 -16.64
CA ALA A 184 13.88 7.85 -16.23
C ALA A 184 14.88 7.35 -17.30
N PRO A 185 15.83 6.44 -16.96
CA PRO A 185 16.79 5.88 -17.92
C PRO A 185 16.14 4.84 -18.85
N VAL A 186 15.05 5.21 -19.52
CA VAL A 186 14.29 4.38 -20.46
C VAL A 186 14.71 4.73 -21.89
N PRO A 187 14.92 3.74 -22.79
CA PRO A 187 15.22 4.02 -24.19
C PRO A 187 14.12 4.85 -24.89
N PRO A 188 14.47 5.85 -25.73
CA PRO A 188 13.48 6.67 -26.45
C PRO A 188 12.50 5.87 -27.31
N ASP A 189 12.95 4.77 -27.91
CA ASP A 189 12.10 3.90 -28.72
C ASP A 189 11.00 3.24 -27.88
N ARG A 190 11.27 2.90 -26.62
CA ARG A 190 10.25 2.33 -25.70
C ARG A 190 9.20 3.36 -25.31
N ILE A 191 9.61 4.60 -25.08
CA ILE A 191 8.69 5.72 -24.84
C ILE A 191 7.80 5.93 -26.07
N THR A 192 8.39 5.87 -27.27
CA THR A 192 7.68 6.01 -28.55
C THR A 192 6.70 4.85 -28.79
N GLU A 193 7.13 3.61 -28.56
CA GLU A 193 6.28 2.43 -28.63
C GLU A 193 5.08 2.56 -27.68
N LYS A 194 5.32 2.94 -26.41
CA LYS A 194 4.26 3.12 -25.42
C LYS A 194 3.25 4.19 -25.85
N LYS A 195 3.70 5.32 -26.39
CA LYS A 195 2.82 6.35 -26.98
C LYS A 195 2.00 5.80 -28.16
N SER A 196 2.60 4.97 -29.00
CA SER A 196 1.96 4.44 -30.22
C SER A 196 0.96 3.31 -29.96
N GLN A 197 1.16 2.54 -28.88
CA GLN A 197 0.30 1.42 -28.49
C GLN A 197 -0.83 1.84 -27.56
N TRP A 198 -0.83 3.10 -27.11
CA TRP A 198 -1.88 3.62 -26.26
C TRP A 198 -3.19 3.73 -27.05
N ILE A 199 -4.17 2.95 -26.61
CA ILE A 199 -5.51 2.89 -27.19
C ILE A 199 -6.50 2.97 -26.03
N PHE A 200 -7.44 3.90 -26.16
CA PHE A 200 -8.47 4.12 -25.18
C PHE A 200 -9.78 4.57 -25.87
N PRO A 201 -10.95 4.02 -25.48
CA PRO A 201 -11.08 2.80 -24.69
C PRO A 201 -10.58 1.57 -25.47
N GLY A 202 -9.95 0.63 -24.77
CA GLY A 202 -9.59 -0.69 -25.29
C GLY A 202 -10.77 -1.66 -25.31
N THR A 203 -10.49 -2.96 -25.42
CA THR A 203 -11.53 -4.01 -25.28
C THR A 203 -12.17 -3.97 -23.90
N VAL A 204 -11.34 -3.78 -22.87
CA VAL A 204 -11.79 -3.53 -21.50
C VAL A 204 -11.16 -2.25 -21.02
N SER A 205 -11.98 -1.37 -20.44
CA SER A 205 -11.52 -0.09 -19.92
C SER A 205 -12.35 0.36 -18.72
N VAL A 206 -11.65 0.84 -17.70
CA VAL A 206 -12.22 1.24 -16.41
C VAL A 206 -11.64 2.60 -16.05
N VAL A 207 -12.47 3.47 -15.50
CA VAL A 207 -12.09 4.80 -15.01
C VAL A 207 -12.41 4.87 -13.52
N ALA A 208 -11.51 5.52 -12.77
CA ALA A 208 -11.70 5.94 -11.39
C ALA A 208 -11.94 7.46 -11.35
N GLU A 209 -12.98 7.87 -10.64
CA GLU A 209 -13.33 9.29 -10.42
C GLU A 209 -13.45 9.56 -8.92
N THR A 210 -13.10 10.76 -8.48
CA THR A 210 -13.37 11.19 -7.10
C THR A 210 -14.88 11.39 -6.88
N GLY A 211 -15.34 11.54 -5.63
CA GLY A 211 -16.72 11.90 -5.32
C GLY A 211 -17.21 13.21 -5.96
N LYS A 212 -16.29 14.08 -6.40
CA LYS A 212 -16.57 15.31 -7.17
C LYS A 212 -16.58 15.11 -8.69
N ARG A 213 -16.44 13.86 -9.15
CA ARG A 213 -16.31 13.45 -10.57
C ARG A 213 -15.03 13.94 -11.26
N ASP A 214 -13.98 14.20 -10.48
CA ASP A 214 -12.66 14.47 -11.04
C ASP A 214 -12.01 13.16 -11.47
N PHE A 215 -11.39 13.15 -12.65
CA PHE A 215 -10.78 11.95 -13.21
C PHE A 215 -9.50 11.61 -12.45
N ALA A 216 -9.51 10.50 -11.70
CA ALA A 216 -8.43 10.11 -10.80
C ALA A 216 -7.45 9.10 -11.44
N GLY A 217 -7.95 8.24 -12.33
CA GLY A 217 -7.13 7.23 -13.00
C GLY A 217 -7.93 6.36 -13.96
N TYR A 218 -7.24 5.51 -14.70
CA TYR A 218 -7.87 4.54 -15.59
C TYR A 218 -6.98 3.32 -15.81
N GLY A 219 -7.64 2.21 -16.17
CA GLY A 219 -6.99 1.02 -16.71
C GLY A 219 -7.61 0.69 -18.06
N THR A 220 -6.79 0.34 -19.05
CA THR A 220 -7.24 -0.08 -20.37
C THR A 220 -6.41 -1.25 -20.88
N GLY A 221 -7.08 -2.21 -21.52
CA GLY A 221 -6.44 -3.36 -22.14
C GLY A 221 -7.14 -3.78 -23.43
N ILE A 222 -6.35 -4.38 -24.32
CA ILE A 222 -6.82 -4.90 -25.60
C ILE A 222 -6.71 -6.42 -25.53
N LEU A 223 -7.83 -7.10 -25.74
CA LEU A 223 -7.85 -8.54 -25.88
C LEU A 223 -7.61 -8.90 -27.35
N LYS A 224 -6.55 -9.65 -27.61
CA LYS A 224 -6.22 -10.14 -28.95
C LYS A 224 -5.77 -11.58 -28.87
N ASP A 225 -6.37 -12.45 -29.68
CA ASP A 225 -6.01 -13.88 -29.78
C ASP A 225 -5.97 -14.58 -28.41
N GLY A 226 -6.92 -14.24 -27.53
CA GLY A 226 -7.00 -14.79 -26.16
C GLY A 226 -5.94 -14.27 -25.19
N THR A 227 -5.17 -13.24 -25.55
CA THR A 227 -4.23 -12.56 -24.64
C THR A 227 -4.69 -11.13 -24.41
N LEU A 228 -4.93 -10.76 -23.15
CA LEU A 228 -5.21 -9.39 -22.76
C LEU A 228 -3.88 -8.65 -22.55
N GLN A 229 -3.59 -7.69 -23.42
CA GLN A 229 -2.50 -6.75 -23.20
C GLN A 229 -3.04 -5.51 -22.48
N VAL A 230 -2.71 -5.33 -21.21
CA VAL A 230 -3.00 -4.09 -20.48
C VAL A 230 -2.02 -3.02 -20.98
N SER A 231 -2.51 -2.08 -21.78
CA SER A 231 -1.68 -1.06 -22.43
C SER A 231 -1.41 0.13 -21.51
N ALA A 232 -2.33 0.43 -20.58
CA ALA A 232 -2.11 1.41 -19.54
C ALA A 232 -2.90 1.09 -18.27
N LEU A 233 -2.26 1.31 -17.13
CA LEU A 233 -2.85 1.33 -15.79
C LEU A 233 -2.24 2.53 -15.07
N GLU A 234 -2.97 3.64 -15.06
CA GLU A 234 -2.43 4.96 -14.73
C GLU A 234 -3.33 5.69 -13.74
N VAL A 235 -2.70 6.25 -12.71
CA VAL A 235 -3.36 7.03 -11.65
C VAL A 235 -2.66 8.39 -11.57
N ARG A 236 -3.45 9.46 -11.41
CA ARG A 236 -2.92 10.81 -11.23
C ARG A 236 -1.93 10.84 -10.06
N PRO A 237 -0.77 11.52 -10.19
CA PRO A 237 0.28 11.50 -9.17
C PRO A 237 -0.20 11.79 -7.75
N GLU A 238 -1.14 12.73 -7.59
CA GLU A 238 -1.75 13.14 -6.33
C GLU A 238 -2.62 12.07 -5.65
N TYR A 239 -3.07 11.03 -6.37
CA TYR A 239 -3.89 9.95 -5.83
C TYR A 239 -3.16 8.60 -5.77
N ARG A 240 -1.85 8.57 -6.05
CA ARG A 240 -1.06 7.34 -5.99
C ARG A 240 -0.79 6.94 -4.54
N GLY A 241 -0.83 5.64 -4.26
CA GLY A 241 -0.65 5.09 -2.91
C GLY A 241 -1.95 4.86 -2.14
N LEU A 242 -3.10 5.23 -2.72
CA LEU A 242 -4.43 5.08 -2.14
C LEU A 242 -5.16 3.80 -2.59
N GLY A 243 -4.44 2.76 -3.03
CA GLY A 243 -5.08 1.52 -3.54
C GLY A 243 -5.80 1.64 -4.90
N ILE A 244 -6.00 2.82 -5.48
CA ILE A 244 -6.76 3.03 -6.74
C ILE A 244 -6.23 2.17 -7.89
N GLY A 245 -4.91 2.07 -8.06
CA GLY A 245 -4.31 1.28 -9.13
C GLY A 245 -4.60 -0.22 -9.00
N GLU A 246 -4.58 -0.72 -7.77
CA GLU A 246 -4.96 -2.10 -7.44
C GLU A 246 -6.43 -2.34 -7.70
N LYS A 247 -7.31 -1.43 -7.29
CA LYS A 247 -8.75 -1.53 -7.55
C LYS A 247 -9.08 -1.48 -9.04
N LEU A 248 -8.42 -0.61 -9.79
CA LEU A 248 -8.54 -0.55 -11.26
C LEU A 248 -8.14 -1.87 -11.92
N LEU A 249 -7.03 -2.48 -11.48
CA LEU A 249 -6.58 -3.78 -11.99
C LEU A 249 -7.58 -4.88 -11.65
N GLU A 250 -8.05 -4.94 -10.40
CA GLU A 250 -9.05 -5.90 -9.94
C GLU A 250 -10.31 -5.86 -10.82
N ILE A 251 -10.85 -4.66 -11.05
CA ILE A 251 -12.06 -4.47 -11.86
C ILE A 251 -11.79 -4.80 -13.32
N LEU A 252 -10.62 -4.46 -13.86
CA LEU A 252 -10.24 -4.76 -15.23
C LEU A 252 -10.15 -6.28 -15.46
N LEU A 253 -9.56 -7.02 -14.52
CA LEU A 253 -9.47 -8.48 -14.55
C LEU A 253 -10.85 -9.16 -14.41
N LYS A 254 -11.70 -8.65 -13.51
CA LYS A 254 -13.10 -9.12 -13.37
C LYS A 254 -13.94 -8.88 -14.63
N ARG A 255 -13.59 -7.89 -15.44
CA ARG A 255 -14.31 -7.59 -16.69
C ARG A 255 -13.80 -8.40 -17.87
N VAL A 256 -12.50 -8.67 -17.94
CA VAL A 256 -11.99 -9.50 -19.04
C VAL A 256 -12.51 -10.94 -18.96
N THR A 257 -12.92 -11.43 -17.78
CA THR A 257 -13.61 -12.74 -17.67
C THR A 257 -14.95 -12.80 -18.40
N GLU A 258 -15.52 -11.66 -18.81
CA GLU A 258 -16.67 -11.64 -19.75
C GLU A 258 -16.28 -12.07 -21.18
N HIS A 259 -14.97 -12.23 -21.43
CA HIS A 259 -14.39 -12.66 -22.69
C HIS A 259 -13.54 -13.92 -22.51
N ASP A 260 -13.34 -14.68 -23.58
CA ASP A 260 -12.38 -15.79 -23.58
C ASP A 260 -10.94 -15.26 -23.61
N PHE A 261 -10.23 -15.39 -22.49
CA PHE A 261 -8.81 -15.10 -22.40
C PHE A 261 -8.05 -16.25 -21.74
N THR A 262 -6.77 -16.34 -22.06
CA THR A 262 -5.83 -17.37 -21.58
C THR A 262 -4.66 -16.76 -20.84
N HIS A 263 -4.27 -15.53 -21.20
CA HIS A 263 -3.13 -14.82 -20.64
C HIS A 263 -3.47 -13.35 -20.44
N VAL A 264 -2.91 -12.74 -19.41
CA VAL A 264 -2.90 -11.29 -19.20
C VAL A 264 -1.47 -10.83 -19.11
N CYS A 265 -1.11 -9.85 -19.93
CA CYS A 265 0.24 -9.31 -20.03
C CYS A 265 0.21 -7.81 -19.80
N MET A 266 1.19 -7.30 -19.06
CA MET A 266 1.40 -5.86 -18.88
C MET A 266 2.88 -5.56 -18.67
N ASP A 267 3.32 -4.41 -19.16
CA ASP A 267 4.69 -3.93 -18.94
C ASP A 267 4.70 -2.98 -17.74
N LEU A 268 5.46 -3.33 -16.69
CA LEU A 268 5.67 -2.48 -15.52
C LEU A 268 7.00 -1.72 -15.65
N PRO A 269 6.99 -0.38 -15.75
CA PRO A 269 8.22 0.40 -15.73
C PRO A 269 8.94 0.27 -14.38
N LEU A 270 10.28 0.32 -14.38
CA LEU A 270 11.08 0.23 -13.15
C LEU A 270 10.73 1.32 -12.13
N ALA A 271 10.39 2.54 -12.60
CA ALA A 271 9.92 3.63 -11.72
C ALA A 271 8.61 3.30 -10.96
N SER A 272 7.92 2.25 -11.37
CA SER A 272 6.68 1.73 -10.77
C SER A 272 6.90 0.39 -10.07
N GLU A 273 8.15 0.01 -9.75
CA GLU A 273 8.50 -1.26 -9.10
C GLU A 273 7.72 -1.52 -7.81
N GLY A 274 7.35 -0.47 -7.06
CA GLY A 274 6.50 -0.61 -5.87
C GLY A 274 5.16 -1.32 -6.14
N PHE A 275 4.64 -1.23 -7.38
CA PHE A 275 3.41 -1.90 -7.81
C PHE A 275 3.62 -3.39 -8.14
N SER A 276 4.86 -3.88 -8.24
CA SER A 276 5.15 -5.29 -8.53
C SER A 276 4.57 -6.24 -7.48
N ARG A 277 4.54 -5.83 -6.21
CA ARG A 277 3.95 -6.61 -5.10
C ARG A 277 2.47 -6.86 -5.34
N VAL A 278 1.73 -5.86 -5.82
CA VAL A 278 0.32 -5.98 -6.20
C VAL A 278 0.19 -7.03 -7.30
N LEU A 279 0.96 -6.90 -8.38
CA LEU A 279 0.90 -7.86 -9.50
C LEU A 279 1.13 -9.30 -9.05
N LEU A 280 2.13 -9.53 -8.18
CA LEU A 280 2.42 -10.86 -7.65
C LEU A 280 1.24 -11.43 -6.83
N ARG A 281 0.54 -10.61 -6.03
CA ARG A 281 -0.66 -11.04 -5.29
C ARG A 281 -1.80 -11.44 -6.22
N PHE A 282 -1.94 -10.78 -7.37
CA PHE A 282 -2.88 -11.14 -8.43
C PHE A 282 -2.43 -12.37 -9.26
N GLY A 283 -1.30 -13.00 -8.92
CA GLY A 283 -0.78 -14.18 -9.59
C GLY A 283 0.00 -13.88 -10.88
N PHE A 284 0.32 -12.61 -11.17
CA PHE A 284 1.26 -12.29 -12.24
C PHE A 284 2.66 -12.80 -11.88
N TYR A 285 3.46 -13.09 -12.90
CA TYR A 285 4.85 -13.48 -12.76
C TYR A 285 5.70 -12.75 -13.79
N VAL A 286 6.99 -12.57 -13.49
CA VAL A 286 7.94 -11.98 -14.43
C VAL A 286 8.30 -13.04 -15.48
N TYR A 287 7.96 -12.76 -16.74
CA TYR A 287 8.30 -13.64 -17.86
C TYR A 287 9.43 -13.09 -18.75
N GLU A 288 9.68 -11.77 -18.73
CA GLU A 288 10.74 -11.11 -19.48
C GLU A 288 11.39 -10.01 -18.62
N SER A 289 12.72 -9.87 -18.70
CA SER A 289 13.47 -8.75 -18.11
C SER A 289 14.23 -8.02 -19.21
N ARG A 290 14.10 -6.68 -19.25
CA ARG A 290 14.72 -5.84 -20.28
C ARG A 290 15.82 -4.98 -19.68
N TYR A 291 16.99 -4.96 -20.32
CA TYR A 291 18.16 -4.20 -19.88
C TYR A 291 18.59 -3.21 -20.98
N ALA A 292 18.95 -1.99 -20.58
CA ALA A 292 19.43 -0.96 -21.50
C ALA A 292 20.78 -0.41 -21.03
N LEU A 293 21.71 -0.21 -21.96
CA LEU A 293 22.99 0.46 -21.72
C LEU A 293 22.96 1.84 -22.39
N LYS A 294 22.90 2.91 -21.60
CA LYS A 294 23.06 4.27 -22.11
C LYS A 294 24.55 4.54 -22.32
N ARG A 295 24.97 4.72 -23.58
CA ARG A 295 26.32 5.18 -23.90
C ARG A 295 26.29 6.69 -24.09
N GLU A 296 26.96 7.42 -23.19
CA GLU A 296 27.33 8.81 -23.48
C GLU A 296 28.49 8.77 -24.47
N SER A 297 28.38 9.51 -25.58
CA SER A 297 29.44 9.55 -26.59
C SER A 297 30.71 10.20 -26.03
N LYS A 298 31.54 9.42 -25.34
CA LYS A 298 32.98 9.64 -25.20
C LYS A 298 33.73 8.31 -25.27
N ASN A 299 34.61 8.25 -26.27
CA ASN A 299 35.58 7.21 -26.59
C ASN A 299 35.02 5.89 -27.16
N LEU A 300 34.85 5.92 -28.49
CA LEU A 300 35.17 4.77 -29.33
C LEU A 300 36.65 4.42 -29.11
N LEU A 301 36.90 3.19 -28.67
CA LEU A 301 38.12 2.42 -28.90
C LEU A 301 39.46 3.13 -28.60
N GLU A 302 40.01 2.87 -27.42
CA GLU A 302 41.42 2.46 -27.28
C GLU A 302 41.48 1.22 -26.38
#